data_AF-A0A8T3LN51-F1
#
_entry.id   AF-A0A8T3LN51-F1
#
_cell.length_a   1.000
_cell.length_b   1.000
_cell.length_c   1.000
_cell.angle_alpha   90.00
_cell.angle_beta   90.00
_cell.angle_gamma   90.00
#
_symmetry.space_group_name_H-M   'P 1'
#
loop_
_entity.id
_entity.type
_entity.pdbx_description
1 polymer ?
#
loop_
_entity_poly.entity_id
_entity_poly.type
_entity_poly.pdbx_seq_one_letter_code
_entity_poly.pdbx_strand_id
1 'polypeptide(L)'
;MAEPRPTISTHVLDASAGMPAKGIQVRLGRIVDDGAEIPAGRGTTDADGRISHLLNGELTAGDYRLTFWIGGRGGFFERISLDVHIDDAARSYHVPLLLSPFSMTTYRGS
;
A
#
# COMPACT_ATOMS: atom_id res chain seq x y z
N MET A 1 14.51 18.60 -14.91
CA MET A 1 14.11 17.82 -13.72
C MET A 1 13.69 16.46 -14.23
N ALA A 2 14.10 15.36 -13.61
CA ALA A 2 13.69 14.03 -14.07
C ALA A 2 12.17 13.89 -13.85
N GLU A 3 11.44 13.42 -14.87
CA GLU A 3 10.04 13.06 -14.74
C GLU A 3 9.87 12.06 -13.57
N PRO A 4 8.87 12.24 -12.69
CA PRO A 4 8.66 11.32 -11.58
C PRO A 4 8.34 9.93 -12.12
N ARG A 5 9.11 8.92 -11.68
CA ARG A 5 8.93 7.55 -12.12
C ARG A 5 7.59 6.99 -11.59
N PRO A 6 6.78 6.32 -12.43
CA PRO A 6 5.58 5.62 -12.00
C PRO A 6 5.84 4.72 -10.80
N THR A 7 4.92 4.74 -9.83
CA THR A 7 5.11 4.03 -8.58
C THR A 7 3.79 3.55 -7.98
N ILE A 8 3.88 2.68 -6.98
CA ILE A 8 2.76 2.35 -6.10
C ILE A 8 2.97 3.12 -4.79
N SER A 9 1.96 3.85 -4.37
CA SER A 9 1.96 4.63 -3.13
C SER A 9 0.75 4.27 -2.27
N THR A 10 0.81 4.58 -0.99
CA THR A 10 -0.33 4.39 -0.08
C THR A 10 -0.46 5.55 0.89
N HIS A 11 -1.66 5.70 1.44
CA HIS A 11 -1.98 6.63 2.51
C HIS A 11 -2.93 5.91 3.46
N VAL A 12 -2.50 5.71 4.69
CA VAL A 12 -3.27 5.03 5.72
C VAL A 12 -3.84 6.06 6.68
N LEU A 13 -5.15 6.01 6.87
CA LEU A 13 -5.90 6.91 7.74
C LEU A 13 -6.63 6.11 8.80
N ASP A 14 -6.57 6.58 10.05
CA ASP A 14 -7.50 6.18 11.10
C ASP A 14 -8.80 6.96 10.91
N ALA A 15 -9.81 6.29 10.39
CA ALA A 15 -11.12 6.85 10.12
C ALA A 15 -11.92 7.13 11.40
N SER A 16 -11.59 6.48 12.52
CA SER A 16 -12.26 6.71 13.81
C SER A 16 -11.74 7.99 14.48
N ALA A 17 -10.45 8.26 14.37
CA ALA A 17 -9.83 9.47 14.90
C ALA A 17 -9.81 10.65 13.91
N GLY A 18 -10.02 10.38 12.61
CA GLY A 18 -9.86 11.39 11.55
C GLY A 18 -8.41 11.81 11.35
N MET A 19 -7.45 10.93 11.62
CA MET A 19 -6.02 11.24 11.69
C MET A 19 -5.18 10.27 10.84
N PRO A 20 -3.99 10.69 10.37
CA PRO A 20 -3.09 9.77 9.68
C PRO A 20 -2.60 8.63 10.57
N ALA A 21 -2.51 7.43 9.99
CA ALA A 21 -2.00 6.25 10.66
C ALA A 21 -0.49 6.12 10.44
N LYS A 22 0.30 6.83 11.26
CA LYS A 22 1.78 6.77 11.24
C LYS A 22 2.33 5.41 11.70
N GLY A 23 3.51 5.04 11.20
CA GLY A 23 4.27 3.89 11.70
C GLY A 23 3.80 2.51 11.24
N ILE A 24 2.82 2.44 10.33
CA ILE A 24 2.37 1.19 9.72
C ILE A 24 3.43 0.69 8.75
N GLN A 25 3.96 -0.51 9.01
CA GLN A 25 4.83 -1.18 8.06
C GLN A 25 4.01 -1.73 6.90
N VAL A 26 4.50 -1.51 5.68
CA VAL A 26 3.89 -2.01 4.45
C VAL A 26 4.96 -2.72 3.62
N ARG A 27 4.64 -3.91 3.15
CA ARG A 27 5.44 -4.63 2.15
C ARG A 27 4.69 -4.67 0.83
N LEU A 28 5.44 -4.55 -0.25
CA LEU A 28 4.96 -4.74 -1.61
C LEU A 28 5.62 -5.99 -2.18
N GLY A 29 4.80 -6.92 -2.63
CA GLY A 29 5.21 -8.09 -3.40
C GLY A 29 4.63 -8.05 -4.80
N ARG A 30 5.36 -8.60 -5.78
CA ARG A 30 4.80 -8.94 -7.09
C ARG A 30 4.31 -10.38 -7.03
N ILE A 31 3.10 -10.62 -7.50
CA ILE A 31 2.56 -11.96 -7.65
C ILE A 31 2.92 -12.46 -9.06
N VAL A 32 3.46 -13.68 -9.14
CA VAL A 32 3.78 -14.36 -10.40
C VAL A 32 2.80 -15.51 -10.66
N ASP A 33 2.85 -16.11 -11.86
CA ASP A 33 1.82 -17.03 -12.37
C ASP A 33 1.52 -18.26 -11.49
N ASP A 34 2.47 -18.71 -10.67
CA ASP A 34 2.28 -19.81 -9.71
C ASP A 34 1.70 -19.36 -8.36
N GLY A 35 1.33 -18.07 -8.25
CA GLY A 35 0.83 -17.43 -7.02
C GLY A 35 1.93 -17.05 -6.03
N ALA A 36 3.21 -17.28 -6.34
CA ALA A 36 4.30 -16.89 -5.47
C ALA A 36 4.46 -15.37 -5.41
N GLU A 37 4.90 -14.89 -4.24
CA GLU A 37 5.14 -13.47 -4.00
C GLU A 37 6.64 -13.17 -4.02
N ILE A 38 7.08 -12.37 -5.00
CA ILE A 38 8.45 -11.88 -5.12
C ILE A 38 8.53 -10.49 -4.46
N PRO A 39 9.45 -10.23 -3.51
CA PRO A 39 9.58 -8.91 -2.90
C PRO A 39 9.85 -7.81 -3.93
N ALA A 40 8.99 -6.79 -3.96
CA ALA A 40 9.09 -5.65 -4.88
C ALA A 40 9.41 -4.33 -4.15
N GLY A 41 9.14 -4.26 -2.85
CA GLY A 41 9.61 -3.19 -1.98
C GLY A 41 8.92 -3.16 -0.62
N ARG A 42 9.17 -2.10 0.14
CA ARG A 42 8.64 -1.92 1.50
C ARG A 42 8.79 -0.49 1.97
N GLY A 43 7.98 -0.11 2.96
CA GLY A 43 8.11 1.17 3.65
C GLY A 43 7.38 1.17 4.98
N THR A 44 7.49 2.29 5.68
CA THR A 44 6.71 2.57 6.89
C THR A 44 6.03 3.91 6.69
N THR A 45 4.74 3.99 6.97
CA THR A 45 3.98 5.23 6.80
C THR A 45 4.57 6.36 7.65
N ASP A 46 4.78 7.51 7.03
CA ASP A 46 5.32 8.72 7.66
C ASP A 46 4.34 9.39 8.64
N ALA A 47 4.66 10.63 9.06
CA ALA A 47 3.82 11.40 9.97
C ALA A 47 2.44 11.74 9.39
N ASP A 48 2.33 11.79 8.06
CA ASP A 48 1.09 12.01 7.33
C ASP A 48 0.47 10.68 6.89
N GLY A 49 0.91 9.54 7.44
CA GLY A 49 0.35 8.23 7.15
C GLY A 49 0.69 7.73 5.74
N ARG A 50 1.65 8.32 5.04
CA ARG A 50 1.93 8.05 3.62
C ARG A 50 3.18 7.21 3.42
N ILE A 51 3.19 6.48 2.31
CA ILE A 51 4.41 5.98 1.68
C ILE A 51 4.31 6.41 0.21
N SER A 52 5.14 7.36 -0.20
CA SER A 52 5.10 7.94 -1.55
C SER A 52 5.64 7.00 -2.62
N HIS A 53 6.59 6.12 -2.26
CA HIS A 53 7.23 5.18 -3.18
C HIS A 53 7.44 3.83 -2.49
N LEU A 54 6.60 2.83 -2.79
CA LEU A 54 6.77 1.48 -2.26
C LEU A 54 7.71 0.61 -3.09
N LEU A 55 7.83 0.89 -4.39
CA LEU A 55 8.65 0.11 -5.31
C LEU A 55 10.14 0.43 -5.16
N ASN A 56 10.99 -0.60 -5.11
CA ASN A 56 12.44 -0.46 -5.15
C ASN A 56 13.01 -0.40 -6.59
N GLY A 57 12.18 -0.67 -7.60
CA GLY A 57 12.57 -0.74 -9.01
C GLY A 57 11.53 -0.10 -9.92
N GLU A 58 11.55 -0.48 -11.19
CA GLU A 58 10.57 0.00 -12.17
C GLU A 58 9.23 -0.70 -11.98
N LEU A 59 8.15 0.08 -12.16
CA LEU A 59 6.81 -0.49 -12.24
C LEU A 59 6.66 -1.23 -13.56
N THR A 60 6.00 -2.37 -13.52
CA THR A 60 5.64 -3.16 -14.70
C THR A 60 4.21 -3.65 -14.54
N ALA A 61 3.53 -3.96 -15.65
CA ALA A 61 2.18 -4.52 -15.58
C ALA A 61 2.16 -5.89 -14.88
N GLY A 62 1.05 -6.21 -14.24
CA GLY A 62 0.83 -7.45 -13.50
C GLY A 62 0.28 -7.23 -12.08
N ASP A 63 0.22 -8.31 -11.32
CA ASP A 63 -0.38 -8.31 -9.99
C ASP A 63 0.62 -8.03 -8.89
N TYR A 64 0.20 -7.21 -7.92
CA TYR A 64 0.99 -6.85 -6.75
C TYR A 64 0.16 -7.00 -5.48
N ARG A 65 0.83 -7.36 -4.38
CA ARG A 65 0.24 -7.44 -3.05
C ARG A 65 0.83 -6.36 -2.14
N LEU A 66 -0.03 -5.52 -1.57
CA LEU A 66 0.32 -4.65 -0.45
C LEU A 66 -0.09 -5.35 0.84
N THR A 67 0.87 -5.60 1.74
CA THR A 67 0.59 -6.15 3.06
C THR A 67 0.88 -5.11 4.14
N PHE A 68 -0.14 -4.77 4.93
CA PHE A 68 -0.11 -3.77 6.00
C PHE A 68 -0.11 -4.48 7.36
N TRP A 69 0.86 -4.16 8.23
CA TRP A 69 0.89 -4.65 9.61
C TRP A 69 0.21 -3.64 10.54
N ILE A 70 -1.01 -3.97 10.96
CA ILE A 70 -1.92 -3.07 11.69
C ILE A 70 -1.87 -3.28 13.20
N GLY A 71 -1.49 -4.49 13.64
CA GLY A 71 -1.50 -4.93 15.03
C GLY A 71 -0.97 -3.93 16.06
N GLY A 72 -1.47 -4.03 17.29
CA GLY A 72 -1.13 -3.11 18.39
C GLY A 72 -1.93 -1.81 18.43
N ARG A 73 -2.95 -1.68 17.56
CA ARG A 73 -3.84 -0.50 17.49
C ARG A 73 -5.23 -0.70 18.11
N GLY A 74 -5.44 -1.81 18.81
CA GLY A 74 -6.67 -2.06 19.59
C GLY A 74 -7.91 -2.40 18.75
N GLY A 75 -7.73 -2.84 17.50
CA GLY A 75 -8.81 -3.26 16.59
C GLY A 75 -8.77 -4.75 16.24
N PHE A 76 -9.70 -5.17 15.38
CA PHE A 76 -9.88 -6.55 14.91
C PHE A 76 -8.81 -7.00 13.91
N PHE A 77 -8.26 -6.09 13.12
CA PHE A 77 -7.30 -6.43 12.08
C PHE A 77 -5.86 -6.42 12.61
N GLU A 78 -5.20 -7.57 12.58
CA GLU A 78 -3.76 -7.68 12.86
C GLU A 78 -2.91 -7.37 11.61
N ARG A 79 -3.39 -7.81 10.45
CA ARG A 79 -2.73 -7.65 9.15
C ARG A 79 -3.76 -7.63 8.04
N ILE A 80 -3.53 -6.81 7.03
CA ILE A 80 -4.39 -6.69 5.85
C ILE A 80 -3.51 -6.86 4.61
N SER A 81 -3.93 -7.69 3.66
CA SER A 81 -3.27 -7.84 2.37
C SER A 81 -4.25 -7.50 1.25
N LEU A 82 -3.81 -6.66 0.31
CA LEU A 82 -4.59 -6.19 -0.83
C LEU A 82 -3.85 -6.57 -2.11
N ASP A 83 -4.50 -7.38 -2.94
CA ASP A 83 -4.01 -7.70 -4.29
C ASP A 83 -4.58 -6.68 -5.26
N VAL A 84 -3.69 -6.09 -6.06
CA VAL A 84 -4.03 -5.06 -7.04
C VAL A 84 -3.42 -5.43 -8.39
N HIS A 85 -4.18 -5.19 -9.45
CA HIS A 85 -3.73 -5.37 -10.81
C HIS A 85 -3.23 -4.05 -11.40
N ILE A 86 -2.04 -4.07 -12.00
CA ILE A 86 -1.45 -2.95 -12.72
C ILE A 86 -1.57 -3.21 -14.21
N ASP A 87 -2.38 -2.40 -14.88
CA ASP A 87 -2.65 -2.48 -16.32
C ASP A 87 -1.71 -1.58 -17.16
N ASP A 88 -1.34 -0.41 -16.64
CA ASP A 88 -0.54 0.61 -17.34
C ASP A 88 0.65 1.04 -16.46
N ALA A 89 1.81 0.45 -16.75
CA ALA A 89 3.06 0.73 -16.03
C ALA A 89 3.60 2.16 -16.24
N ALA A 90 3.00 2.95 -17.14
CA ALA A 90 3.34 4.37 -17.31
C ALA A 90 2.65 5.28 -16.29
N ARG A 91 1.75 4.75 -15.43
CA ARG A 91 1.00 5.52 -14.43
C ARG A 91 1.38 5.14 -13.01
N SER A 92 1.29 6.10 -12.10
CA SER A 92 1.34 5.81 -10.67
C SER A 92 0.00 5.31 -10.17
N TYR A 93 0.03 4.48 -9.13
CA TYR A 93 -1.15 3.91 -8.50
C TYR A 93 -1.13 4.27 -7.01
N HIS A 94 -2.18 4.96 -6.56
CA HIS A 94 -2.36 5.25 -5.15
C HIS A 94 -3.38 4.27 -4.55
N VAL A 95 -2.99 3.52 -3.53
CA VAL A 95 -3.83 2.52 -2.87
C VAL A 95 -4.00 2.91 -1.40
N PRO A 96 -4.90 3.86 -1.08
CA PRO A 96 -5.17 4.27 0.29
C PRO A 96 -5.91 3.20 1.10
N LEU A 97 -5.76 3.29 2.42
CA LEU A 97 -6.43 2.43 3.39
C LEU A 97 -7.04 3.29 4.50
N LEU A 98 -8.37 3.35 4.55
CA LEU A 98 -9.10 3.96 5.66
C LEU A 98 -9.44 2.84 6.63
N LEU A 99 -8.97 2.95 7.86
CA LEU A 99 -9.07 1.93 8.88
C LEU A 99 -9.91 2.43 10.07
N SER A 100 -10.85 1.61 10.52
CA SER A 100 -11.44 1.71 11.85
C SER A 100 -11.17 0.41 12.63
N PRO A 101 -11.46 0.33 13.94
CA PRO A 101 -11.24 -0.89 14.71
C PRO A 101 -11.88 -2.15 14.12
N PHE A 102 -13.01 -2.05 13.41
CA PHE A 102 -13.76 -3.21 12.90
C PHE A 102 -14.19 -3.10 11.43
N SER A 103 -13.75 -2.06 10.73
CA SER A 103 -13.99 -1.91 9.29
C SER A 103 -12.77 -1.34 8.58
N MET A 104 -12.70 -1.54 7.27
CA MET A 104 -11.70 -0.91 6.43
C MET A 104 -12.31 -0.55 5.08
N THR A 105 -11.71 0.41 4.39
CA THR A 105 -12.06 0.73 3.00
C THR A 105 -10.80 1.07 2.23
N THR A 106 -10.73 0.62 0.98
CA THR A 106 -9.65 0.92 0.04
C THR A 106 -10.25 1.19 -1.34
N TYR A 107 -9.48 1.86 -2.20
CA TYR A 107 -9.86 2.17 -3.58
C TYR A 107 -8.59 2.48 -4.40
N ARG A 108 -8.73 2.63 -5.72
CA ARG A 108 -7.67 3.19 -6.57
C ARG A 108 -7.78 4.72 -6.58
N GLY A 109 -6.83 5.40 -5.96
CA GLY A 109 -6.67 6.86 -6.08
C GLY A 109 -6.05 7.25 -7.42
N SER A 110 -6.31 8.50 -7.81
CA SER A 110 -5.73 9.16 -8.99
C SER A 110 -4.27 9.55 -8.79
#